data_AF-A0A955DGS5-F1
#
_entry.id   AF-A0A955DGS5-F1
#
_cell.length_a   1.000
_cell.length_b   1.000
_cell.length_c   1.000
_cell.angle_alpha   90.00
_cell.angle_beta   90.00
_cell.angle_gamma   90.00
#
_symmetry.space_group_name_H-M   'P 1'
#
loop_
_entity.id
_entity.type
_entity.pdbx_description
1 polymer ?
#
loop_
_entity_poly.entity_id
_entity_poly.type
_entity_poly.pdbx_seq_one_letter_code
_entity_poly.pdbx_strand_id
1 'polypeptide(L)'
;IVVTEEEVEFEIRRKAAIGGEAVESLAVVLADTCGLLASVEGIANHPGFILHDSPREADLGSALYHRFISFMLSGHSALGGDEEAPFQYIMTTTTPPPPECEGVIRVHLSDDDDNNLLFKRRLGATSPLLPESS
;
A
#
# COMPACT_ATOMS: atom_id res chain seq x y z
N ILE A 1 -3.50 17.87 9.76
CA ILE A 1 -3.29 16.97 10.91
C ILE A 1 -3.89 17.65 12.12
N VAL A 2 -4.90 17.03 12.70
CA VAL A 2 -5.42 17.40 14.03
C VAL A 2 -4.81 16.40 14.99
N VAL A 3 -4.19 16.90 16.06
CA VAL A 3 -3.56 16.07 17.08
C VAL A 3 -4.22 16.44 18.40
N THR A 4 -4.84 15.45 19.04
CA THR A 4 -5.36 15.56 20.40
C THR A 4 -4.55 14.63 21.32
N GLU A 5 -4.88 14.60 22.60
CA GLU A 5 -4.27 13.63 23.53
C GLU A 5 -4.70 12.19 23.22
N GLU A 6 -5.86 12.01 22.58
CA GLU A 6 -6.49 10.70 22.37
C GLU A 6 -6.36 10.22 20.91
N GLU A 7 -6.23 11.13 19.95
CA GLU A 7 -6.28 10.80 18.53
C GLU A 7 -5.35 11.64 17.67
N VAL A 8 -4.97 11.07 16.52
CA VAL A 8 -4.33 11.77 15.42
C VAL A 8 -5.21 11.60 14.19
N GLU A 9 -5.66 12.72 13.64
CA GLU A 9 -6.56 12.74 12.49
C GLU A 9 -5.91 13.47 11.30
N PHE A 10 -6.04 12.88 10.11
CA PHE A 10 -5.60 13.46 8.85
C PHE A 10 -6.80 13.96 8.06
N GLU A 11 -6.73 15.20 7.56
CA GLU A 11 -7.84 15.88 6.91
C GLU A 11 -7.43 16.42 5.53
N ILE A 12 -8.25 16.18 4.51
CA ILE A 12 -8.10 16.79 3.18
C ILE A 12 -9.05 17.98 3.06
N ARG A 13 -8.49 19.20 3.02
CA ARG A 13 -9.27 20.43 2.89
C ARG A 13 -9.41 20.88 1.44
N ARG A 14 -10.65 21.11 0.97
CA ARG A 14 -10.95 21.75 -0.32
C ARG A 14 -12.05 22.80 -0.15
N LYS A 15 -12.11 23.79 -1.06
CA LYS A 15 -13.11 24.88 -1.03
C LYS A 15 -14.58 24.40 -1.10
N ALA A 16 -14.83 23.19 -1.58
CA ALA A 16 -16.12 22.52 -1.48
C ALA A 16 -15.94 21.29 -0.59
N ALA A 17 -16.95 20.98 0.24
CA ALA A 17 -16.91 19.81 1.10
C ALA A 17 -16.73 18.54 0.24
N ILE A 18 -15.63 17.84 0.47
CA ILE A 18 -15.45 16.47 0.05
C ILE A 18 -15.37 15.69 1.35
N GLY A 19 -16.30 14.77 1.58
CA GLY A 19 -16.34 13.97 2.79
C GLY A 19 -16.74 12.54 2.46
N GLY A 20 -16.65 11.68 3.46
CA GLY A 20 -16.94 10.25 3.36
C GLY A 20 -15.69 9.41 3.53
N GLU A 21 -15.93 8.15 3.89
CA GLU A 21 -14.95 7.14 4.28
C GLU A 21 -13.76 7.05 3.30
N ALA A 22 -14.04 7.05 1.98
CA ALA A 22 -13.00 7.00 0.95
C ALA A 22 -12.02 8.19 0.97
N VAL A 23 -12.44 9.36 1.44
CA VAL A 23 -11.59 10.56 1.56
C VAL A 23 -10.78 10.51 2.85
N GLU A 24 -11.36 10.00 3.93
CA GLU A 24 -10.70 9.82 5.22
C GLU A 24 -9.55 8.80 5.08
N SER A 25 -9.80 7.67 4.42
CA SER A 25 -8.78 6.67 4.15
C SER A 25 -7.70 7.15 3.19
N LEU A 26 -8.07 7.98 2.21
CA LEU A 26 -7.08 8.66 1.37
C LEU A 26 -6.20 9.61 2.20
N ALA A 27 -6.75 10.29 3.20
CA ALA A 27 -6.00 11.23 4.03
C ALA A 27 -4.86 10.52 4.79
N VAL A 28 -5.12 9.32 5.30
CA VAL A 28 -4.11 8.48 5.97
C VAL A 28 -3.00 8.10 5.00
N VAL A 29 -3.35 7.49 3.86
CA VAL A 29 -2.39 7.04 2.84
C VAL A 29 -1.57 8.21 2.26
N LEU A 30 -2.18 9.38 2.11
CA LEU A 30 -1.48 10.60 1.68
C LEU A 30 -0.56 11.13 2.77
N ALA A 31 -0.90 11.00 4.05
CA ALA A 31 -0.05 11.47 5.14
C ALA A 31 1.27 10.70 5.19
N ASP A 32 1.23 9.38 5.08
CA ASP A 32 2.41 8.52 5.01
C ASP A 32 3.28 8.91 3.80
N THR A 33 2.64 9.03 2.64
CA THR A 33 3.29 9.45 1.38
C THR A 33 3.89 10.85 1.47
N CYS A 34 3.23 11.79 2.14
CA CYS A 34 3.75 13.13 2.35
C CYS A 34 5.02 13.10 3.21
N GLY A 35 5.05 12.28 4.26
CA GLY A 35 6.26 12.08 5.07
C GLY A 35 7.41 11.54 4.23
N LEU A 36 7.12 10.56 3.38
CA LEU A 36 8.09 10.00 2.44
C LEU A 36 8.63 11.04 1.45
N LEU A 37 7.75 11.73 0.73
CA LEU A 37 8.17 12.73 -0.26
C LEU A 37 8.88 13.93 0.40
N ALA A 38 8.47 14.33 1.60
CA ALA A 38 9.20 15.35 2.37
C ALA A 38 10.62 14.89 2.73
N SER A 39 10.86 13.60 2.96
CA SER A 39 12.22 13.09 3.21
C SER A 39 13.10 13.09 1.96
N VAL A 40 12.51 12.87 0.78
CA VAL A 40 13.21 13.02 -0.51
C VAL A 40 13.74 14.45 -0.68
N GLU A 41 12.97 15.44 -0.23
CA GLU A 41 13.35 16.86 -0.23
C GLU A 41 14.23 17.26 0.98
N GLY A 42 14.59 16.33 1.87
CA GLY A 42 15.39 16.60 3.07
C GLY A 42 14.64 17.39 4.17
N ILE A 43 13.31 17.46 4.10
CA ILE A 43 12.45 18.19 5.04
C ILE A 43 12.02 17.28 6.22
N ALA A 44 11.98 15.97 6.02
CA ALA A 44 11.53 15.00 7.03
C ALA A 44 12.53 13.84 7.22
N ASN A 45 12.52 13.23 8.41
CA ASN A 45 13.35 12.06 8.75
C ASN A 45 12.61 10.73 8.50
N HIS A 46 12.01 10.56 7.33
CA HIS A 46 11.33 9.32 6.97
C HIS A 46 12.35 8.31 6.39
N PRO A 47 12.23 6.99 6.66
CA PRO A 47 13.22 5.98 6.26
C PRO A 47 13.31 5.70 4.75
N GLY A 48 12.62 6.45 3.90
CA GLY A 48 12.56 6.16 2.46
C GLY A 48 11.83 4.85 2.09
N PHE A 49 11.12 4.21 3.02
CA PHE A 49 10.46 2.92 2.81
C PHE A 49 9.02 2.93 3.32
N ILE A 50 8.06 2.56 2.48
CA ILE A 50 6.63 2.40 2.83
C ILE A 50 6.10 1.08 2.31
N LEU A 51 5.30 0.40 3.14
CA LEU A 51 4.45 -0.73 2.76
C LEU A 51 3.00 -0.40 3.12
N HIS A 52 2.11 -0.33 2.11
CA HIS A 52 0.67 -0.29 2.34
C HIS A 52 0.05 -1.65 2.03
N ASP A 53 -0.63 -2.24 3.02
CA ASP A 53 -1.36 -3.48 2.85
C ASP A 53 -2.84 -3.20 2.56
N SER A 54 -3.29 -3.58 1.37
CA SER A 54 -4.67 -3.43 0.89
C SER A 54 -5.32 -2.08 1.24
N PRO A 55 -4.76 -0.92 0.82
CA PRO A 55 -5.34 0.40 1.15
C PRO A 55 -6.77 0.61 0.64
N ARG A 56 -7.23 -0.22 -0.30
CA ARG A 56 -8.63 -0.26 -0.74
C ARG A 56 -9.56 -0.95 0.25
N GLU A 57 -9.08 -1.95 1.01
CA GLU A 57 -9.88 -2.61 2.04
C GLU A 57 -10.16 -1.67 3.23
N ALA A 58 -9.38 -0.59 3.35
CA ALA A 58 -9.71 0.56 4.17
C ALA A 58 -10.65 1.54 3.43
N ASP A 59 -11.59 1.09 2.60
CA ASP A 59 -12.61 1.92 1.93
C ASP A 59 -12.12 2.99 0.92
N LEU A 60 -10.86 2.93 0.48
CA LEU A 60 -10.41 3.79 -0.61
C LEU A 60 -11.19 3.46 -1.89
N GLY A 61 -12.10 4.34 -2.29
CA GLY A 61 -12.92 4.15 -3.49
C GLY A 61 -12.06 3.88 -4.73
N SER A 62 -12.51 3.00 -5.62
CA SER A 62 -11.72 2.49 -6.77
C SER A 62 -11.05 3.59 -7.60
N ALA A 63 -11.75 4.71 -7.82
CA ALA A 63 -11.20 5.82 -8.59
C ALA A 63 -10.08 6.58 -7.84
N LEU A 64 -10.16 6.69 -6.51
CA LEU A 64 -9.09 7.28 -5.69
C LEU A 64 -7.91 6.31 -5.56
N TYR A 65 -8.19 5.02 -5.39
CA TYR A 65 -7.18 3.96 -5.41
C TYR A 65 -6.33 4.00 -6.69
N HIS A 66 -6.96 4.00 -7.86
CA HIS A 66 -6.25 4.08 -9.13
C HIS A 66 -5.43 5.36 -9.24
N ARG A 67 -6.04 6.53 -8.96
CA ARG A 67 -5.33 7.81 -9.02
C ARG A 67 -4.13 7.88 -8.06
N PHE A 68 -4.26 7.32 -6.86
CA PHE A 68 -3.19 7.33 -5.88
C PHE A 68 -1.99 6.48 -6.35
N ILE A 69 -2.24 5.28 -6.89
CA ILE A 69 -1.16 4.45 -7.43
C ILE A 69 -0.50 5.12 -8.64
N SER A 70 -1.29 5.64 -9.58
CA SER A 70 -0.74 6.36 -10.73
C SER A 70 0.08 7.58 -10.31
N PHE A 71 -0.32 8.28 -9.25
CA PHE A 71 0.45 9.37 -8.65
C PHE A 71 1.81 8.88 -8.11
N MET A 72 1.83 7.80 -7.33
CA MET A 72 3.08 7.22 -6.80
C MET A 72 4.01 6.74 -7.91
N LEU A 73 3.48 6.04 -8.92
CA LEU A 73 4.27 5.55 -10.05
C LEU A 73 4.85 6.70 -10.89
N SER A 74 4.06 7.75 -11.11
CA SER A 74 4.53 8.94 -11.83
C SER A 74 5.63 9.66 -11.05
N GLY A 75 5.47 9.79 -9.73
CA GLY A 75 6.48 10.38 -8.84
C GLY A 75 7.79 9.58 -8.82
N HIS A 76 7.69 8.25 -8.68
CA HIS A 76 8.83 7.32 -8.79
C HIS A 76 9.58 7.52 -10.10
N SER A 77 8.87 7.52 -11.22
CA SER A 77 9.45 7.70 -12.55
C SER A 77 10.13 9.06 -12.71
N ALA A 78 9.51 10.13 -12.20
CA ALA A 78 10.06 11.49 -12.24
C ALA A 78 11.33 11.65 -11.38
N LEU A 79 11.49 10.82 -10.35
CA LEU A 79 12.62 10.84 -9.43
C LEU A 79 13.72 9.84 -9.81
N GLY A 80 13.70 9.30 -11.03
CA GLY A 80 14.77 8.44 -11.56
C GLY A 80 14.42 6.95 -11.62
N GLY A 81 13.18 6.58 -11.27
CA GLY A 81 12.66 5.22 -11.45
C GLY A 81 13.46 4.16 -10.68
N ASP A 82 13.47 2.93 -11.20
CA ASP A 82 14.06 1.77 -10.51
C ASP A 82 15.57 1.90 -10.22
N GLU A 83 16.28 2.76 -10.94
CA GLU A 83 17.73 2.94 -10.79
C GLU A 83 18.08 3.99 -9.73
N GLU A 84 17.36 5.11 -9.70
CA GLU A 84 17.78 6.31 -8.98
C GLU A 84 16.72 6.89 -8.02
N ALA A 85 15.49 6.34 -7.98
CA ALA A 85 14.47 6.85 -7.08
C ALA A 85 14.92 6.71 -5.60
N PRO A 86 14.85 7.80 -4.80
CA PRO A 86 15.40 7.82 -3.44
C PRO A 86 14.48 7.18 -2.39
N PHE A 87 13.56 6.32 -2.81
CA PHE A 87 12.65 5.61 -1.93
C PHE A 87 12.18 4.26 -2.51
N GLN A 88 11.62 3.43 -1.64
CA GLN A 88 10.93 2.20 -1.98
C GLN A 88 9.49 2.24 -1.46
N TYR A 89 8.54 2.08 -2.37
CA TYR A 89 7.11 1.95 -2.05
C TYR A 89 6.60 0.58 -2.48
N ILE A 90 6.03 -0.17 -1.54
CA ILE A 90 5.42 -1.47 -1.77
C ILE A 90 3.93 -1.37 -1.45
N MET A 91 3.09 -1.91 -2.33
CA MET A 91 1.66 -2.08 -2.09
C MET A 91 1.29 -3.54 -2.30
N THR A 92 0.58 -4.12 -1.34
CA THR A 92 -0.16 -5.37 -1.53
C THR A 92 -1.64 -5.05 -1.73
N THR A 93 -2.30 -5.79 -2.61
CA THR A 93 -3.69 -5.53 -2.98
C THR A 93 -4.28 -6.74 -3.69
N THR A 94 -5.55 -7.04 -3.42
CA THR A 94 -6.36 -8.00 -4.18
C THR A 94 -7.08 -7.34 -5.36
N THR A 95 -6.99 -6.00 -5.47
CA THR A 95 -7.65 -5.22 -6.51
C THR A 95 -6.70 -4.97 -7.67
N PRO A 96 -7.10 -5.26 -8.93
CA PRO A 96 -6.27 -4.97 -10.09
C PRO A 96 -5.80 -3.51 -10.10
N PRO A 97 -4.48 -3.27 -10.20
CA PRO A 97 -3.96 -1.91 -10.29
C PRO A 97 -4.30 -1.31 -11.68
N PRO A 98 -4.08 0.00 -11.87
CA PRO A 98 -4.18 0.63 -13.19
C PRO A 98 -3.28 -0.08 -14.23
N PRO A 99 -3.66 -0.14 -15.52
CA PRO A 99 -2.88 -0.84 -16.56
C PRO A 99 -1.43 -0.40 -16.68
N GLU A 100 -1.13 0.87 -16.41
CA GLU A 100 0.24 1.41 -16.41
C GLU A 100 1.15 0.78 -15.34
N CYS A 101 0.58 0.10 -14.34
CA CYS A 101 1.32 -0.54 -13.26
C CYS A 101 1.79 -1.94 -13.61
N GLU A 102 1.38 -2.52 -14.74
CA GLU A 102 1.71 -3.90 -15.12
C GLU A 102 3.23 -4.16 -15.08
N GLY A 103 4.02 -3.20 -15.56
CA GLY A 103 5.49 -3.30 -15.59
C GLY A 103 6.18 -3.23 -14.22
N VAL A 104 5.45 -2.85 -13.16
CA VAL A 104 6.00 -2.73 -11.79
C VAL A 104 5.44 -3.79 -10.84
N ILE A 105 4.57 -4.69 -11.30
CA ILE A 105 4.12 -5.82 -10.49
C ILE A 105 5.28 -6.81 -10.31
N ARG A 106 5.66 -7.05 -9.05
CA ARG A 106 6.80 -7.92 -8.72
C ARG A 106 6.39 -9.35 -8.39
N VAL A 107 5.21 -9.53 -7.79
CA VAL A 107 4.73 -10.83 -7.32
C VAL A 107 3.22 -10.90 -7.49
N HIS A 108 2.74 -11.96 -8.13
CA HIS A 108 1.34 -12.36 -8.10
C HIS A 108 1.18 -13.50 -7.09
N LEU A 109 0.20 -13.37 -6.20
CA LEU A 109 -0.13 -14.38 -5.20
C LEU A 109 -1.55 -14.89 -5.43
N SER A 110 -1.74 -16.20 -5.32
CA SER A 110 -3.05 -16.86 -5.44
C SER A 110 -3.06 -18.17 -4.64
N ASP A 111 -4.25 -18.66 -4.33
CA ASP A 111 -4.47 -19.88 -3.53
C ASP A 111 -4.81 -21.13 -4.35
N ASP A 112 -4.81 -20.99 -5.69
CA ASP A 112 -5.11 -22.03 -6.68
C ASP A 112 -3.96 -23.02 -6.92
N ASP A 113 -2.71 -22.56 -6.77
CA ASP A 113 -1.49 -23.35 -6.81
C ASP A 113 -0.64 -23.02 -5.58
N ASP A 114 -0.17 -24.04 -4.87
CA ASP A 114 0.71 -23.88 -3.73
C ASP A 114 2.01 -23.13 -4.09
N ASN A 115 2.47 -23.18 -5.35
CA ASN A 115 3.62 -22.40 -5.84
C ASN A 115 3.37 -20.88 -5.89
N ASN A 116 2.11 -20.45 -5.98
CA ASN A 116 1.69 -19.06 -6.01
C ASN A 116 1.38 -18.52 -4.59
N LEU A 117 1.52 -19.35 -3.55
CA LEU A 117 1.48 -18.90 -2.17
C LEU A 117 2.76 -18.15 -1.80
N LEU A 118 2.67 -17.22 -0.85
CA LEU A 118 3.81 -16.43 -0.36
C LEU A 118 5.00 -17.30 0.08
N PHE A 119 4.72 -18.43 0.75
CA PHE A 119 5.74 -19.37 1.24
C PHE A 119 5.88 -20.62 0.38
N LYS A 120 5.22 -20.66 -0.79
CA LYS A 120 5.16 -21.82 -1.68
C LYS A 120 4.63 -23.10 -1.02
N ARG A 121 3.90 -22.96 0.08
CA ARG A 121 3.31 -24.03 0.89
C ARG A 121 2.22 -23.47 1.80
N ARG A 122 1.29 -24.33 2.21
CA ARG A 122 0.27 -23.99 3.22
C ARG A 122 0.87 -24.04 4.61
N LEU A 123 0.66 -22.98 5.39
CA LEU A 123 1.01 -22.95 6.81
C LEU A 123 -0.14 -23.56 7.62
N GLY A 124 0.18 -24.35 8.65
CA GLY A 124 -0.84 -24.90 9.57
C GLY A 124 -1.52 -26.19 9.12
N ALA A 125 -1.15 -26.77 7.97
CA ALA A 125 -1.53 -28.13 7.63
C ALA A 125 -0.74 -29.12 8.52
N THR A 126 -1.27 -29.42 9.71
CA THR A 126 -0.78 -30.51 10.54
C THR A 126 -0.76 -31.79 9.71
N SER A 127 0.41 -32.44 9.64
CA SER A 127 0.52 -33.83 9.21
C SER A 127 -0.55 -34.66 9.95
N PRO A 128 -1.29 -35.58 9.29
CA PRO A 128 -2.24 -36.41 10.01
C PRO A 128 -1.47 -37.14 11.11
N LEU A 129 -1.95 -37.00 12.35
CA LEU A 129 -1.44 -37.74 13.51
C LEU A 129 -1.29 -39.21 13.09
N LEU A 130 -0.06 -39.73 13.17
CA LEU A 130 0.22 -41.14 12.91
C LEU A 130 -0.78 -41.99 13.72
N PRO A 131 -1.36 -43.06 13.14
CA PRO A 131 -2.30 -43.90 13.87
C PRO A 131 -1.60 -44.49 15.09
N GLU A 132 -2.26 -44.42 16.25
CA GLU A 132 -1.73 -45.01 17.49
C GLU A 132 -1.40 -46.49 17.26
N SER A 133 -0.17 -46.85 17.60
CA SER A 133 0.27 -48.25 17.57
C SER A 133 -0.50 -49.00 18.64
N SER A 134 -1.26 -50.01 18.19
CA SER A 134 -1.98 -50.95 19.04
C SER A 134 -1.04 -51.88 19.81
#